data_AF-A0A928M0A7-F1
#
_entry.id   AF-A0A928M0A7-F1
#
_cell.length_a   1.000
_cell.length_b   1.000
_cell.length_c   1.000
_cell.angle_alpha   90.00
_cell.angle_beta   90.00
_cell.angle_gamma   90.00
#
_symmetry.space_group_name_H-M   'P 1'
#
loop_
_entity.id
_entity.type
_entity.pdbx_description
1 polymer ?
#
loop_
_entity_poly.entity_id
_entity_poly.type
_entity_poly.pdbx_seq_one_letter_code
_entity_poly.pdbx_strand_id
1 'polypeptide(L)'
;MDIEKIATSAIVTSLSKTDRLSGFINSGDKEPCWDGNIYIHEDKKHSKKNIKKVATQVKGKLVKAGTPKDTVKYPVSYDDLNAYMMNGGTLFFVVHIDSSNGDTIQIYYAELLPFKIKEILNTKKDNYQIVCREFPNDNLQKTELLLNFYNNAQRQTSFAGRELPTIEDLTKQGVLESLSFHYTSVGKMHSHFSLPQKMDGKSLTLYANVKGCSAPIPVQYCENIHQITMSSGTDDPVCVNGKEFYKGYTIVTTAENVELHIGSCVRLSAPNIDSPTETVAVSVKFKVKGTLKERIRGVELILAIKEHGVLSIAGNVFPVKFSDTDLSSIRAKEFQDLLVGYRKAQEFLDAMHVKKELDFDSCTDEDIEKLNLLIATVGDKKLTRQPPETEAQVQIVTIANLKFAVVYLKKADGGYAIWDYFGNRFAVEWRDGEKDAVRISQFSTMVADDFLNLDNLDLQMILYDYQHLEMYAGLHELANATMLEMLKAYDKQPSAELLEAAKEMCTWLASYSEFTSYEVVTINSLQITLRERPLTFEEKSQLHSIIATTGDVYYKIGALLLLDEQAEAAKLLETLKPEDAKKFKEFPIYQRFNKTTQ
;
A
#
# COMPACT_ATOMS: atom_id res chain seq x y z
N MET A 1 16.01 -49.10 -33.03
CA MET A 1 16.79 -48.03 -32.37
C MET A 1 16.59 -48.16 -30.88
N ASP A 2 17.67 -48.11 -30.11
CA ASP A 2 17.58 -48.11 -28.65
C ASP A 2 17.30 -46.66 -28.18
N ILE A 3 16.01 -46.32 -28.07
CA ILE A 3 15.54 -44.95 -27.83
C ILE A 3 16.04 -44.44 -26.47
N GLU A 4 16.04 -45.30 -25.46
CA GLU A 4 16.49 -44.97 -24.11
C GLU A 4 18.00 -44.70 -24.09
N LYS A 5 18.80 -45.54 -24.74
CA LYS A 5 20.24 -45.33 -24.86
C LYS A 5 20.59 -44.07 -25.65
N ILE A 6 19.85 -43.77 -26.72
CA ILE A 6 20.05 -42.52 -27.49
C ILE A 6 19.75 -41.31 -26.61
N ALA A 7 18.60 -41.32 -25.90
CA ALA A 7 18.19 -40.21 -25.05
C ALA A 7 19.18 -39.94 -23.90
N THR A 8 19.56 -40.98 -23.16
CA THR A 8 20.55 -40.87 -22.07
C THR A 8 21.91 -40.39 -22.58
N SER A 9 22.37 -40.91 -23.73
CA SER A 9 23.62 -40.46 -24.38
C SER A 9 23.58 -38.99 -24.77
N ALA A 10 22.43 -38.48 -25.25
CA ALA A 10 22.27 -37.07 -25.60
C ALA A 10 22.44 -36.14 -24.38
N ILE A 11 21.83 -36.51 -23.25
CA ILE A 11 21.98 -35.75 -21.99
C ILE A 11 23.42 -35.77 -21.52
N VAL A 12 24.05 -36.96 -21.42
CA VAL A 12 25.44 -37.11 -20.97
C VAL A 12 26.39 -36.32 -21.88
N THR A 13 26.18 -36.35 -23.20
CA THR A 13 26.97 -35.57 -24.16
C THR A 13 26.80 -34.07 -23.95
N SER A 14 25.58 -33.59 -23.69
CA SER A 14 25.32 -32.17 -23.43
C SER A 14 25.98 -31.68 -22.14
N LEU A 15 25.95 -32.50 -21.08
CA LEU A 15 26.54 -32.20 -19.78
C LEU A 15 28.07 -32.28 -19.79
N SER A 16 28.64 -33.21 -20.56
CA SER A 16 30.10 -33.40 -20.68
C SER A 16 30.82 -32.21 -21.32
N LYS A 17 30.07 -31.30 -21.96
CA LYS A 17 30.59 -30.04 -22.49
C LYS A 17 30.79 -28.97 -21.41
N THR A 18 30.32 -29.20 -20.18
CA THR A 18 30.42 -28.24 -19.07
C THR A 18 31.63 -28.55 -18.19
N ASP A 19 32.20 -27.53 -17.55
CA ASP A 19 33.34 -27.70 -16.64
C ASP A 19 32.96 -28.38 -15.32
N ARG A 20 31.69 -28.28 -14.90
CA ARG A 20 31.27 -28.61 -13.52
C ARG A 20 30.21 -29.69 -13.40
N LEU A 21 29.58 -30.12 -14.49
CA LEU A 21 28.53 -31.14 -14.45
C LEU A 21 29.05 -32.47 -15.00
N SER A 22 28.65 -33.56 -14.38
CA SER A 22 28.89 -34.91 -14.88
C SER A 22 27.62 -35.74 -14.78
N GLY A 23 27.20 -36.34 -15.89
CA GLY A 23 26.04 -37.24 -15.95
C GLY A 23 26.44 -38.68 -15.65
N PHE A 24 25.84 -39.27 -14.63
CA PHE A 24 25.88 -40.71 -14.35
C PHE A 24 24.46 -41.24 -14.48
N ILE A 25 24.06 -41.40 -15.74
CA ILE A 25 22.72 -41.83 -16.15
C ILE A 25 22.89 -43.18 -16.83
N ASN A 26 22.24 -44.19 -16.28
CA ASN A 26 22.33 -45.55 -16.77
C ASN A 26 21.33 -45.76 -17.91
N SER A 27 21.63 -46.69 -18.82
CA SER A 27 20.72 -47.15 -19.87
C SER A 27 20.47 -48.65 -19.70
N GLY A 28 19.21 -49.08 -19.68
CA GLY A 28 18.83 -50.47 -19.49
C GLY A 28 18.97 -50.99 -18.05
N ASP A 29 19.17 -50.08 -17.09
CA ASP A 29 19.23 -50.39 -15.66
C ASP A 29 17.82 -50.39 -15.04
N LYS A 30 17.58 -51.25 -14.04
CA LYS A 30 16.25 -51.46 -13.45
C LYS A 30 16.05 -50.66 -12.17
N GLU A 31 16.55 -49.42 -12.12
CA GLU A 31 16.17 -48.55 -11.00
C GLU A 31 14.64 -48.33 -11.05
N PRO A 32 13.94 -48.39 -9.91
CA PRO A 32 12.47 -48.41 -9.91
C PRO A 32 11.80 -47.15 -10.50
N CYS A 33 12.45 -45.98 -10.49
CA CYS A 33 11.80 -44.70 -10.85
C CYS A 33 12.72 -43.66 -11.51
N TRP A 34 14.03 -43.70 -11.25
CA TRP A 34 15.04 -42.79 -11.82
C TRP A 34 15.99 -43.52 -12.77
N ASP A 35 16.51 -42.82 -13.77
CA ASP A 35 17.52 -43.36 -14.70
C ASP A 35 18.95 -43.04 -14.25
N GLY A 36 19.11 -42.18 -13.24
CA GLY A 36 20.40 -41.90 -12.61
C GLY A 36 20.50 -40.50 -12.01
N ASN A 37 21.72 -39.95 -12.01
CA ASN A 37 22.03 -38.71 -11.31
C ASN A 37 22.98 -37.80 -12.09
N ILE A 38 22.77 -36.50 -11.94
CA ILE A 38 23.72 -35.47 -12.37
C ILE A 38 24.47 -34.97 -11.13
N TYR A 39 25.79 -34.96 -11.20
CA TYR A 39 26.63 -34.40 -10.13
C TYR A 39 27.14 -33.02 -10.52
N ILE A 40 27.13 -32.11 -9.54
CA ILE A 40 27.66 -30.75 -9.67
C ILE A 40 28.91 -30.65 -8.81
N HIS A 41 30.05 -30.38 -9.46
CA HIS A 41 31.36 -30.30 -8.83
C HIS A 41 31.69 -28.86 -8.41
N GLU A 42 32.56 -28.72 -7.39
CA GLU A 42 33.06 -27.40 -6.96
C GLU A 42 33.84 -26.69 -8.08
N ASP A 43 34.66 -27.44 -8.80
CA ASP A 43 35.52 -26.94 -9.86
C ASP A 43 35.69 -27.97 -11.00
N LYS A 44 36.49 -27.59 -12.01
CA LYS A 44 36.82 -28.43 -13.17
C LYS A 44 37.67 -29.67 -12.87
N LYS A 45 38.20 -29.82 -11.64
CA LYS A 45 38.99 -30.99 -11.26
C LYS A 45 38.10 -32.17 -10.85
N HIS A 46 36.79 -31.94 -10.71
CA HIS A 46 35.79 -32.95 -10.31
C HIS A 46 36.22 -33.67 -9.02
N SER A 47 36.74 -32.90 -8.06
CA SER A 47 37.15 -33.43 -6.77
C SER A 47 35.95 -33.86 -5.93
N LYS A 48 36.17 -34.72 -4.92
CA LYS A 48 35.11 -35.17 -3.99
C LYS A 48 34.55 -34.06 -3.08
N LYS A 49 35.09 -32.84 -3.15
CA LYS A 49 34.72 -31.73 -2.27
C LYS A 49 33.44 -31.05 -2.76
N ASN A 50 32.51 -30.81 -1.83
CA ASN A 50 31.27 -30.04 -2.08
C ASN A 50 30.42 -30.55 -3.25
N ILE A 51 30.47 -31.85 -3.54
CA ILE A 51 29.68 -32.49 -4.59
C ILE A 51 28.19 -32.39 -4.25
N LYS A 52 27.40 -31.93 -5.22
CA LYS A 52 25.94 -31.93 -5.14
C LYS A 52 25.39 -32.99 -6.09
N LYS A 53 24.28 -33.62 -5.71
CA LYS A 53 23.65 -34.71 -6.46
C LYS A 53 22.22 -34.32 -6.82
N VAL A 54 21.86 -34.46 -8.10
CA VAL A 54 20.53 -34.18 -8.63
C VAL A 54 19.96 -35.45 -9.25
N ALA A 55 18.88 -35.98 -8.67
CA ALA A 55 18.16 -37.12 -9.21
C ALA A 55 17.52 -36.76 -10.56
N THR A 56 17.63 -37.66 -11.53
CA THR A 56 17.30 -37.37 -12.92
C THR A 56 16.46 -38.49 -13.54
N GLN A 57 15.47 -38.12 -14.34
CA GLN A 57 14.70 -39.04 -15.17
C GLN A 57 14.76 -38.61 -16.63
N VAL A 58 14.91 -39.55 -17.56
CA VAL A 58 15.11 -39.30 -19.00
C VAL A 58 14.10 -40.12 -19.81
N LYS A 59 13.29 -39.44 -20.63
CA LYS A 59 12.39 -40.08 -21.59
C LYS A 59 12.77 -39.73 -23.02
N GLY A 60 12.97 -40.74 -23.85
CA GLY A 60 13.15 -40.55 -25.30
C GLY A 60 11.82 -40.62 -26.05
N LYS A 61 11.62 -39.74 -27.04
CA LYS A 61 10.41 -39.70 -27.86
C LYS A 61 10.76 -39.57 -29.34
N LEU A 62 10.33 -40.55 -30.14
CA LEU A 62 10.46 -40.47 -31.60
C LEU A 62 9.48 -39.44 -32.15
N VAL A 63 10.00 -38.51 -32.96
CA VAL A 63 9.24 -37.48 -33.65
C VAL A 63 9.71 -37.36 -35.10
N LYS A 64 8.86 -36.82 -35.98
CA LYS A 64 9.29 -36.50 -37.35
C LYS A 64 10.25 -35.32 -37.31
N ALA A 65 11.22 -35.32 -38.23
CA ALA A 65 12.10 -34.18 -38.47
C ALA A 65 11.29 -32.88 -38.59
N GLY A 66 11.72 -31.83 -37.91
CA GLY A 66 11.06 -30.54 -37.92
C GLY A 66 11.69 -29.56 -36.95
N THR A 67 11.27 -28.31 -37.02
CA THR A 67 11.76 -27.25 -36.13
C THR A 67 11.41 -27.59 -34.67
N PRO A 68 12.39 -27.53 -33.75
CA PRO A 68 12.13 -27.64 -32.31
C PRO A 68 11.09 -26.61 -31.85
N LYS A 69 10.31 -26.98 -30.83
CA LYS A 69 9.38 -26.06 -30.17
C LYS A 69 10.05 -25.49 -28.93
N ASP A 70 9.54 -24.39 -28.40
CA ASP A 70 10.05 -23.84 -27.12
C ASP A 70 9.66 -24.73 -25.94
N THR A 71 8.47 -25.35 -26.01
CA THR A 71 7.95 -26.24 -24.98
C THR A 71 7.26 -27.47 -25.57
N VAL A 72 7.26 -28.55 -24.78
CA VAL A 72 6.57 -29.81 -25.07
C VAL A 72 5.81 -30.29 -23.83
N LYS A 73 4.72 -31.01 -24.03
CA LYS A 73 4.00 -31.68 -22.95
C LYS A 73 4.34 -33.18 -22.93
N TYR A 74 4.52 -33.72 -21.74
CA TYR A 74 4.79 -35.14 -21.55
C TYR A 74 3.91 -35.71 -20.41
N PRO A 75 3.25 -36.87 -20.62
CA PRO A 75 2.48 -37.53 -19.57
C PRO A 75 3.40 -38.19 -18.54
N VAL A 76 3.15 -37.95 -17.25
CA VAL A 76 3.82 -38.61 -16.13
C VAL A 76 2.77 -39.14 -15.16
N SER A 77 3.01 -40.34 -14.62
CA SER A 77 2.08 -41.02 -13.72
C SER A 77 2.01 -40.33 -12.35
N TYR A 78 0.89 -40.52 -11.63
CA TYR A 78 0.79 -40.10 -10.22
C TYR A 78 1.91 -40.70 -9.36
N ASP A 79 2.19 -42.00 -9.52
CA ASP A 79 3.16 -42.72 -8.69
C ASP A 79 4.58 -42.19 -8.90
N ASP A 80 4.97 -41.90 -10.15
CA ASP A 80 6.27 -41.28 -10.45
C ASP A 80 6.37 -39.90 -9.82
N LEU A 81 5.37 -39.03 -10.01
CA LEU A 81 5.35 -37.69 -9.42
C LEU A 81 5.42 -37.75 -7.89
N ASN A 82 4.63 -38.63 -7.27
CA ASN A 82 4.64 -38.80 -5.84
C ASN A 82 6.01 -39.31 -5.34
N ALA A 83 6.64 -40.25 -6.04
CA ALA A 83 7.99 -40.71 -5.75
C ALA A 83 9.02 -39.57 -5.87
N TYR A 84 8.93 -38.74 -6.92
CA TYR A 84 9.79 -37.57 -7.10
C TYR A 84 9.62 -36.57 -5.95
N MET A 85 8.39 -36.26 -5.55
CA MET A 85 8.11 -35.31 -4.47
C MET A 85 8.69 -35.79 -3.14
N MET A 86 8.45 -37.04 -2.78
CA MET A 86 8.89 -37.61 -1.50
C MET A 86 10.41 -37.78 -1.39
N ASN A 87 11.14 -37.73 -2.52
CA ASN A 87 12.60 -37.87 -2.58
C ASN A 87 13.32 -36.54 -2.90
N GLY A 88 12.69 -35.40 -2.56
CA GLY A 88 13.32 -34.08 -2.67
C GLY A 88 13.25 -33.45 -4.07
N GLY A 89 12.56 -34.08 -5.02
CA GLY A 89 12.36 -33.61 -6.38
C GLY A 89 13.24 -34.31 -7.42
N THR A 90 12.88 -34.15 -8.69
CA THR A 90 13.57 -34.76 -9.85
C THR A 90 13.75 -33.74 -10.98
N LEU A 91 14.91 -33.74 -11.63
CA LEU A 91 15.07 -33.07 -12.92
C LEU A 91 14.63 -34.03 -14.03
N PHE A 92 13.51 -33.74 -14.67
CA PHE A 92 12.90 -34.61 -15.67
C PHE A 92 13.25 -34.14 -17.08
N PHE A 93 13.73 -35.03 -17.93
CA PHE A 93 14.13 -34.74 -19.30
C PHE A 93 13.26 -35.48 -20.32
N VAL A 94 12.99 -34.80 -21.44
CA VAL A 94 12.39 -35.39 -22.64
C VAL A 94 13.30 -35.12 -23.82
N VAL A 95 13.81 -36.16 -24.46
CA VAL A 95 14.68 -36.05 -25.63
C VAL A 95 13.88 -36.40 -26.88
N HIS A 96 13.71 -35.42 -27.77
CA HIS A 96 13.12 -35.66 -29.08
C HIS A 96 14.18 -36.23 -30.03
N ILE A 97 13.87 -37.37 -30.62
CA ILE A 97 14.76 -38.13 -31.50
C ILE A 97 14.07 -38.25 -32.86
N ASP A 98 14.82 -38.02 -33.93
CA ASP A 98 14.29 -38.14 -35.29
C ASP A 98 13.97 -39.61 -35.60
N SER A 99 12.71 -39.85 -35.94
CA SER A 99 12.20 -41.18 -36.30
C SER A 99 12.87 -41.81 -37.53
N SER A 100 13.54 -41.03 -38.39
CA SER A 100 14.12 -41.49 -39.64
C SER A 100 15.58 -41.95 -39.52
N ASN A 101 16.40 -41.23 -38.76
CA ASN A 101 17.85 -41.50 -38.65
C ASN A 101 18.34 -41.72 -37.21
N GLY A 102 17.51 -41.45 -36.19
CA GLY A 102 17.88 -41.61 -34.78
C GLY A 102 18.68 -40.45 -34.19
N ASP A 103 18.83 -39.33 -34.91
CA ASP A 103 19.54 -38.16 -34.42
C ASP A 103 18.75 -37.43 -33.32
N THR A 104 19.46 -36.83 -32.38
CA THR A 104 18.84 -35.98 -31.35
C THR A 104 18.43 -34.65 -31.97
N ILE A 105 17.13 -34.33 -31.89
CA ILE A 105 16.57 -33.06 -32.37
C ILE A 105 16.69 -31.99 -31.29
N GLN A 106 16.19 -32.26 -30.08
CA GLN A 106 16.15 -31.29 -28.99
C GLN A 106 16.04 -31.99 -27.63
N ILE A 107 16.68 -31.40 -26.62
CA ILE A 107 16.52 -31.79 -25.22
C ILE A 107 15.57 -30.80 -24.55
N TYR A 108 14.56 -31.32 -23.87
CA TYR A 108 13.64 -30.57 -23.02
C TYR A 108 13.79 -31.00 -21.56
N TYR A 109 13.45 -30.12 -20.62
CA TYR A 109 13.46 -30.43 -19.19
C TYR A 109 12.29 -29.81 -18.42
N ALA A 110 12.00 -30.38 -17.26
CA ALA A 110 11.14 -29.81 -16.24
C ALA A 110 11.80 -29.95 -14.86
N GLU A 111 11.86 -28.85 -14.11
CA GLU A 111 12.21 -28.86 -12.69
C GLU A 111 11.00 -29.33 -11.90
N LEU A 112 11.02 -30.56 -11.38
CA LEU A 112 9.95 -31.12 -10.56
C LEU A 112 10.38 -31.04 -9.08
N LEU A 113 10.31 -29.84 -8.52
CA LEU A 113 10.57 -29.58 -7.09
C LEU A 113 9.39 -30.07 -6.22
N PRO A 114 9.61 -30.46 -4.94
CA PRO A 114 8.54 -30.98 -4.09
C PRO A 114 7.31 -30.08 -4.00
N PHE A 115 7.49 -28.76 -3.87
CA PHE A 115 6.39 -27.79 -3.83
C PHE A 115 5.60 -27.79 -5.15
N LYS A 116 6.29 -27.67 -6.28
CA LYS A 116 5.67 -27.68 -7.62
C LYS A 116 4.91 -28.99 -7.89
N ILE A 117 5.48 -30.12 -7.48
CA ILE A 117 4.79 -31.41 -7.65
C ILE A 117 3.52 -31.46 -6.81
N LYS A 118 3.56 -30.99 -5.56
CA LYS A 118 2.35 -30.89 -4.73
C LYS A 118 1.27 -30.08 -5.42
N GLU A 119 1.62 -28.94 -6.03
CA GLU A 119 0.69 -28.14 -6.83
C GLU A 119 0.11 -28.90 -8.03
N ILE A 120 0.94 -29.65 -8.77
CA ILE A 120 0.49 -30.51 -9.88
C ILE A 120 -0.51 -31.56 -9.38
N LEU A 121 -0.25 -32.14 -8.20
CA LEU A 121 -1.04 -33.22 -7.60
C LEU A 121 -2.29 -32.74 -6.85
N ASN A 122 -2.57 -31.42 -6.80
CA ASN A 122 -3.74 -30.86 -6.10
C ASN A 122 -5.08 -31.49 -6.55
N THR A 123 -5.17 -31.99 -7.78
CA THR A 123 -6.29 -32.83 -8.23
C THR A 123 -5.78 -34.23 -8.54
N LYS A 124 -6.35 -35.25 -7.90
CA LYS A 124 -5.96 -36.65 -8.13
C LYS A 124 -6.33 -37.12 -9.55
N LYS A 125 -5.35 -37.57 -10.32
CA LYS A 125 -5.47 -38.13 -11.69
C LYS A 125 -4.44 -39.24 -11.85
N ASP A 126 -4.67 -40.18 -12.76
CA ASP A 126 -3.69 -41.25 -13.02
C ASP A 126 -2.44 -40.72 -13.74
N ASN A 127 -2.63 -39.73 -14.62
CA ASN A 127 -1.57 -39.11 -15.41
C ASN A 127 -1.71 -37.59 -15.47
N TYR A 128 -0.57 -36.92 -15.48
CA TYR A 128 -0.46 -35.46 -15.53
C TYR A 128 0.39 -35.05 -16.73
N GLN A 129 -0.04 -34.00 -17.43
CA GLN A 129 0.75 -33.41 -18.51
C GLN A 129 1.70 -32.38 -17.92
N ILE A 130 2.98 -32.73 -17.80
CA ILE A 130 4.01 -31.78 -17.39
C ILE A 130 4.51 -31.00 -18.61
N VAL A 131 4.70 -29.70 -18.44
CA VAL A 131 5.32 -28.85 -19.47
C VAL A 131 6.83 -28.92 -19.29
N CYS A 132 7.53 -29.31 -20.34
CA CYS A 132 8.98 -29.32 -20.42
C CYS A 132 9.43 -28.24 -21.39
N ARG A 133 10.41 -27.43 -20.99
CA ARG A 133 10.98 -26.32 -21.78
C ARG A 133 12.33 -26.70 -22.35
N GLU A 134 12.78 -25.97 -23.36
CA GLU A 134 14.08 -26.20 -23.98
C GLU A 134 15.21 -26.21 -22.95
N PHE A 135 16.03 -27.26 -22.94
CA PHE A 135 17.22 -27.32 -22.08
C PHE A 135 18.30 -26.37 -22.60
N PRO A 136 18.95 -25.56 -21.74
CA PRO A 136 19.87 -24.53 -22.20
C PRO A 136 21.02 -25.12 -23.02
N ASN A 137 21.36 -24.46 -24.13
CA ASN A 137 22.54 -24.82 -24.92
C ASN A 137 23.84 -24.26 -24.30
N ASP A 138 23.76 -23.09 -23.67
CA ASP A 138 24.88 -22.45 -22.98
C ASP A 138 25.30 -23.22 -21.70
N ASN A 139 26.60 -23.40 -21.53
CA ASN A 139 27.16 -24.23 -20.45
C ASN A 139 27.06 -23.58 -19.07
N LEU A 140 27.13 -22.25 -18.98
CA LEU A 140 26.95 -21.54 -17.71
C LEU A 140 25.49 -21.66 -17.27
N GLN A 141 24.54 -21.44 -18.19
CA GLN A 141 23.12 -21.57 -17.91
C GLN A 141 22.72 -22.99 -17.47
N LYS A 142 23.31 -24.05 -18.06
CA LYS A 142 23.12 -25.43 -17.58
C LYS A 142 23.57 -25.58 -16.13
N THR A 143 24.74 -25.03 -15.80
CA THR A 143 25.31 -25.12 -14.45
C THR A 143 24.46 -24.34 -13.44
N GLU A 144 24.02 -23.14 -13.80
CA GLU A 144 23.11 -22.31 -13.00
C GLU A 144 21.78 -23.03 -12.75
N LEU A 145 21.16 -23.59 -13.79
CA LEU A 145 19.91 -24.35 -13.68
C LEU A 145 20.03 -25.47 -12.64
N LEU A 146 21.06 -26.32 -12.78
CA LEU A 146 21.27 -27.47 -11.89
C LEU A 146 21.58 -27.04 -10.45
N LEU A 147 22.35 -25.96 -10.25
CA LEU A 147 22.63 -25.41 -8.92
C LEU A 147 21.37 -24.87 -8.25
N ASN A 148 20.57 -24.10 -8.98
CA ASN A 148 19.32 -23.54 -8.47
C ASN A 148 18.29 -24.63 -8.16
N PHE A 149 18.15 -25.63 -9.03
CA PHE A 149 17.30 -26.79 -8.78
C PHE A 149 17.74 -27.51 -7.50
N TYR A 150 19.03 -27.85 -7.36
CA TYR A 150 19.56 -28.51 -6.18
C TYR A 150 19.29 -27.72 -4.90
N ASN A 151 19.59 -26.41 -4.89
CA ASN A 151 19.41 -25.57 -3.71
C ASN A 151 17.93 -25.50 -3.27
N ASN A 152 17.01 -25.37 -4.22
CA ASN A 152 15.57 -25.38 -3.92
C ASN A 152 15.09 -26.76 -3.46
N ALA A 153 15.53 -27.84 -4.12
CA ALA A 153 15.24 -29.23 -3.74
C ALA A 153 15.63 -29.51 -2.28
N GLN A 154 16.84 -29.12 -1.87
CA GLN A 154 17.31 -29.28 -0.49
C GLN A 154 16.43 -28.51 0.50
N ARG A 155 16.06 -27.26 0.20
CA ARG A 155 15.19 -26.43 1.06
C ARG A 155 13.77 -26.99 1.18
N GLN A 156 13.29 -27.67 0.15
CA GLN A 156 11.91 -28.18 0.09
C GLN A 156 11.76 -29.61 0.60
N THR A 157 12.87 -30.33 0.83
CA THR A 157 12.84 -31.76 1.19
C THR A 157 12.02 -32.03 2.46
N SER A 158 12.16 -31.21 3.51
CA SER A 158 11.39 -31.38 4.76
C SER A 158 9.90 -31.05 4.64
N PHE A 159 9.49 -30.43 3.54
CA PHE A 159 8.12 -30.01 3.27
C PHE A 159 7.38 -30.94 2.29
N ALA A 160 8.07 -31.95 1.73
CA ALA A 160 7.48 -32.89 0.80
C ALA A 160 6.19 -33.53 1.36
N GLY A 161 5.12 -33.50 0.55
CA GLY A 161 3.82 -34.07 0.89
C GLY A 161 2.97 -33.32 1.93
N ARG A 162 3.54 -32.32 2.62
CA ARG A 162 2.83 -31.55 3.67
C ARG A 162 1.87 -30.53 3.05
N GLU A 163 0.82 -30.21 3.79
CA GLU A 163 0.02 -29.01 3.53
C GLU A 163 0.81 -27.79 4.01
N LEU A 164 0.85 -26.75 3.18
CA LEU A 164 1.65 -25.55 3.40
C LEU A 164 0.74 -24.33 3.43
N PRO A 165 0.97 -23.37 4.34
CA PRO A 165 0.16 -22.17 4.42
C PRO A 165 0.40 -21.26 3.20
N THR A 166 -0.63 -20.51 2.82
CA THR A 166 -0.50 -19.46 1.81
C THR A 166 0.07 -18.17 2.42
N ILE A 167 0.50 -17.24 1.56
CA ILE A 167 0.89 -15.89 1.98
C ILE A 167 -0.27 -15.19 2.71
N GLU A 168 -1.50 -15.39 2.24
CA GLU A 168 -2.70 -14.81 2.85
C GLU A 168 -2.95 -15.36 4.26
N ASP A 169 -2.81 -16.68 4.46
CA ASP A 169 -2.97 -17.32 5.77
C ASP A 169 -1.98 -16.76 6.79
N LEU A 170 -0.69 -16.68 6.41
CA LEU A 170 0.37 -16.17 7.28
C LEU A 170 0.21 -14.68 7.59
N THR A 171 -0.30 -13.91 6.63
CA THR A 171 -0.59 -12.48 6.79
C THR A 171 -1.75 -12.27 7.76
N LYS A 172 -2.86 -12.99 7.59
CA LYS A 172 -4.02 -12.93 8.50
C LYS A 172 -3.67 -13.31 9.94
N GLN A 173 -2.73 -14.24 10.11
CA GLN A 173 -2.22 -14.65 11.41
C GLN A 173 -1.21 -13.67 12.03
N GLY A 174 -0.69 -12.69 11.29
CA GLY A 174 0.30 -11.73 11.78
C GLY A 174 1.70 -12.32 12.04
N VAL A 175 2.01 -13.48 11.45
CA VAL A 175 3.26 -14.23 11.68
C VAL A 175 4.26 -14.16 10.53
N LEU A 176 3.86 -13.66 9.35
CA LEU A 176 4.76 -13.43 8.22
C LEU A 176 5.73 -12.27 8.52
N GLU A 177 7.04 -12.54 8.50
CA GLU A 177 8.07 -11.51 8.69
C GLU A 177 8.54 -10.92 7.36
N SER A 178 8.81 -11.80 6.38
CA SER A 178 9.26 -11.39 5.04
C SER A 178 9.12 -12.54 4.04
N LEU A 179 9.20 -12.20 2.76
CA LEU A 179 9.36 -13.17 1.67
C LEU A 179 10.81 -13.15 1.20
N SER A 180 11.34 -14.31 0.86
CA SER A 180 12.68 -14.47 0.33
C SER A 180 12.70 -15.42 -0.86
N PHE A 181 13.69 -15.25 -1.71
CA PHE A 181 14.01 -16.20 -2.77
C PHE A 181 15.51 -16.35 -2.87
N HIS A 182 15.95 -17.43 -3.51
CA HIS A 182 17.37 -17.74 -3.64
C HIS A 182 17.68 -18.01 -5.11
N TYR A 183 18.67 -17.30 -5.64
CA TYR A 183 19.17 -17.51 -6.98
C TYR A 183 20.70 -17.55 -6.96
N THR A 184 21.26 -18.58 -7.58
CA THR A 184 22.71 -18.78 -7.76
C THR A 184 23.06 -18.55 -9.22
N SER A 185 23.82 -17.49 -9.50
CA SER A 185 24.42 -17.24 -10.80
C SER A 185 25.88 -17.71 -10.83
N VAL A 186 26.34 -18.20 -11.98
CA VAL A 186 27.72 -18.61 -12.25
C VAL A 186 28.33 -17.60 -13.20
N GLY A 187 29.42 -16.96 -12.77
CA GLY A 187 30.09 -15.90 -13.52
C GLY A 187 30.31 -14.66 -12.65
N LYS A 188 30.85 -13.59 -13.24
CA LYS A 188 30.96 -12.31 -12.54
C LYS A 188 29.58 -11.65 -12.47
N MET A 189 29.29 -11.02 -11.34
CA MET A 189 28.17 -10.09 -11.20
C MET A 189 28.80 -8.76 -10.82
N HIS A 190 28.78 -7.81 -11.75
CA HIS A 190 29.43 -6.51 -11.53
C HIS A 190 28.52 -5.59 -10.71
N SER A 191 27.21 -5.67 -10.94
CA SER A 191 26.22 -4.97 -10.15
C SER A 191 25.02 -5.85 -9.81
N HIS A 192 24.40 -5.60 -8.65
CA HIS A 192 23.09 -6.16 -8.31
C HIS A 192 21.98 -5.68 -9.26
N PHE A 193 22.19 -4.57 -9.98
CA PHE A 193 21.29 -4.11 -11.03
C PHE A 193 21.15 -5.09 -12.20
N SER A 194 22.09 -6.03 -12.40
CA SER A 194 21.98 -7.06 -13.44
C SER A 194 21.01 -8.20 -13.11
N LEU A 195 20.48 -8.26 -11.87
CA LEU A 195 19.63 -9.36 -11.43
C LEU A 195 18.38 -9.56 -12.32
N PRO A 196 17.63 -8.51 -12.74
CA PRO A 196 16.51 -8.67 -13.65
C PRO A 196 16.88 -9.33 -14.99
N GLN A 197 18.07 -9.04 -15.54
CA GLN A 197 18.56 -9.67 -16.78
C GLN A 197 18.87 -11.15 -16.56
N LYS A 198 19.52 -11.48 -15.44
CA LYS A 198 19.93 -12.86 -15.12
C LYS A 198 18.75 -13.78 -14.83
N MET A 199 17.67 -13.22 -14.28
CA MET A 199 16.47 -13.98 -13.92
C MET A 199 15.43 -14.06 -15.04
N ASP A 200 15.60 -13.33 -16.15
CA ASP A 200 14.65 -13.39 -17.27
C ASP A 200 14.53 -14.81 -17.85
N GLY A 201 13.30 -15.28 -18.00
CA GLY A 201 12.96 -16.65 -18.44
C GLY A 201 13.27 -17.75 -17.41
N LYS A 202 13.76 -17.41 -16.21
CA LYS A 202 14.06 -18.40 -15.15
C LYS A 202 12.84 -18.69 -14.28
N SER A 203 12.94 -19.74 -13.46
CA SER A 203 11.94 -20.05 -12.43
C SER A 203 12.43 -19.64 -11.04
N LEU A 204 11.47 -19.39 -10.14
CA LEU A 204 11.71 -18.97 -8.77
C LEU A 204 10.77 -19.68 -7.80
N THR A 205 11.27 -20.05 -6.63
CA THR A 205 10.43 -20.36 -5.48
C THR A 205 10.51 -19.21 -4.47
N LEU A 206 9.35 -18.70 -4.06
CA LEU A 206 9.22 -17.78 -2.93
C LEU A 206 9.05 -18.57 -1.63
N TYR A 207 9.75 -18.10 -0.60
CA TYR A 207 9.75 -18.66 0.73
C TYR A 207 9.30 -17.62 1.76
N ALA A 208 8.39 -17.99 2.65
CA ALA A 208 7.99 -17.18 3.79
C ALA A 208 8.92 -17.40 4.98
N ASN A 209 9.47 -16.30 5.50
CA ASN A 209 10.11 -16.26 6.81
C ASN A 209 9.02 -15.99 7.84
N VAL A 210 8.86 -16.90 8.80
CA VAL A 210 7.75 -16.89 9.77
C VAL A 210 8.32 -16.77 11.18
N LYS A 211 7.69 -15.93 12.01
CA LYS A 211 8.08 -15.71 13.41
C LYS A 211 8.23 -17.04 14.15
N GLY A 212 9.39 -17.25 14.77
CA GLY A 212 9.68 -18.47 15.54
C GLY A 212 10.02 -19.71 14.70
N CYS A 213 10.08 -19.62 13.37
CA CYS A 213 10.52 -20.70 12.49
C CYS A 213 11.95 -20.44 11.97
N SER A 214 12.82 -21.45 12.09
CA SER A 214 14.22 -21.35 11.60
C SER A 214 14.37 -21.68 10.11
N ALA A 215 13.42 -22.40 9.52
CA ALA A 215 13.44 -22.78 8.11
C ALA A 215 12.34 -22.03 7.33
N PRO A 216 12.70 -21.29 6.27
CA PRO A 216 11.72 -20.63 5.41
C PRO A 216 10.80 -21.64 4.73
N ILE A 217 9.49 -21.36 4.71
CA ILE A 217 8.46 -22.26 4.17
C ILE A 217 8.22 -21.91 2.69
N PRO A 218 8.28 -22.85 1.73
CA PRO A 218 7.93 -22.56 0.35
C PRO A 218 6.44 -22.23 0.26
N VAL A 219 6.09 -21.09 -0.35
CA VAL A 219 4.71 -20.57 -0.41
C VAL A 219 4.21 -20.32 -1.82
N GLN A 220 5.12 -20.18 -2.78
CA GLN A 220 4.75 -19.96 -4.18
C GLN A 220 5.89 -20.38 -5.11
N TYR A 221 5.54 -20.88 -6.29
CA TYR A 221 6.47 -21.17 -7.36
C TYR A 221 6.05 -20.44 -8.64
N CYS A 222 7.00 -19.74 -9.24
CA CYS A 222 6.79 -18.90 -10.42
C CYS A 222 7.65 -19.43 -11.56
N GLU A 223 7.03 -19.81 -12.67
CA GLU A 223 7.73 -20.26 -13.87
C GLU A 223 7.88 -19.16 -14.90
N ASN A 224 9.01 -19.19 -15.63
CA ASN A 224 9.24 -18.36 -16.80
C ASN A 224 9.01 -16.86 -16.52
N ILE A 225 9.70 -16.37 -15.49
CA ILE A 225 9.52 -15.01 -15.01
C ILE A 225 10.11 -14.05 -16.04
N HIS A 226 9.32 -13.05 -16.41
CA HIS A 226 9.72 -11.94 -17.25
C HIS A 226 9.39 -10.63 -16.56
N GLN A 227 9.95 -9.52 -17.05
CA GLN A 227 9.61 -8.16 -16.61
C GLN A 227 9.88 -7.91 -15.11
N ILE A 228 10.97 -8.47 -14.61
CA ILE A 228 11.38 -8.26 -13.22
C ILE A 228 11.71 -6.80 -13.02
N THR A 229 11.04 -6.19 -12.05
CA THR A 229 11.28 -4.82 -11.62
C THR A 229 11.70 -4.84 -10.16
N MET A 230 12.85 -4.25 -9.88
CA MET A 230 13.35 -4.06 -8.53
C MET A 230 13.24 -2.59 -8.15
N SER A 231 12.94 -2.29 -6.90
CA SER A 231 12.99 -0.91 -6.39
C SER A 231 13.68 -0.84 -5.04
N SER A 232 14.45 0.22 -4.82
CA SER A 232 15.09 0.53 -3.54
C SER A 232 15.11 2.03 -3.28
N GLY A 233 14.93 2.42 -2.02
CA GLY A 233 15.12 3.80 -1.57
C GLY A 233 16.59 4.08 -1.25
N THR A 234 16.98 5.34 -1.37
CA THR A 234 18.29 5.86 -0.94
C THR A 234 18.07 7.09 -0.08
N ASP A 235 18.99 7.34 0.86
CA ASP A 235 19.05 8.56 1.68
C ASP A 235 20.17 9.50 1.20
N ASP A 236 20.51 9.40 -0.10
CA ASP A 236 21.49 10.26 -0.75
C ASP A 236 20.83 11.55 -1.24
N PRO A 237 21.30 12.74 -0.80
CA PRO A 237 20.64 13.98 -1.14
C PRO A 237 20.78 14.32 -2.62
N VAL A 238 19.73 14.94 -3.16
CA VAL A 238 19.70 15.54 -4.49
C VAL A 238 19.83 17.03 -4.33
N CYS A 239 20.92 17.58 -4.86
CA CYS A 239 21.25 19.00 -4.73
C CYS A 239 21.43 19.66 -6.10
N VAL A 240 21.19 20.96 -6.16
CA VAL A 240 21.59 21.81 -7.29
C VAL A 240 22.41 22.96 -6.73
N ASN A 241 23.64 23.11 -7.23
CA ASN A 241 24.56 24.17 -6.80
C ASN A 241 24.69 24.28 -5.26
N GLY A 242 24.79 23.15 -4.56
CA GLY A 242 24.90 23.07 -3.10
C GLY A 242 23.59 23.20 -2.32
N LYS A 243 22.48 23.63 -2.93
CA LYS A 243 21.15 23.63 -2.29
C LYS A 243 20.53 22.24 -2.35
N GLU A 244 20.15 21.69 -1.20
CA GLU A 244 19.41 20.42 -1.12
C GLU A 244 17.96 20.61 -1.57
N PHE A 245 17.51 19.77 -2.50
CA PHE A 245 16.13 19.70 -2.94
C PHE A 245 15.44 18.43 -2.49
N TYR A 246 16.10 17.28 -2.39
CA TYR A 246 15.52 16.04 -1.84
C TYR A 246 16.54 15.34 -0.95
N LYS A 247 16.09 14.66 0.11
CA LYS A 247 16.96 13.88 1.00
C LYS A 247 17.40 12.54 0.40
N GLY A 248 16.68 12.09 -0.63
CA GLY A 248 16.79 10.74 -1.17
C GLY A 248 16.03 10.61 -2.47
N TYR A 249 16.21 9.47 -3.13
CA TYR A 249 15.51 9.09 -4.36
C TYR A 249 15.31 7.58 -4.41
N THR A 250 14.36 7.15 -5.24
CA THR A 250 14.10 5.71 -5.46
C THR A 250 14.84 5.26 -6.71
N ILE A 251 15.54 4.13 -6.65
CA ILE A 251 16.12 3.47 -7.81
C ILE A 251 15.15 2.38 -8.25
N VAL A 252 14.76 2.37 -9.52
CA VAL A 252 13.94 1.33 -10.14
C VAL A 252 14.77 0.67 -11.23
N THR A 253 14.93 -0.66 -11.16
CA THR A 253 15.76 -1.42 -12.10
C THR A 253 14.93 -2.48 -12.81
N THR A 254 15.00 -2.51 -14.13
CA THR A 254 14.44 -3.57 -14.99
C THR A 254 15.56 -4.24 -15.77
N ALA A 255 15.25 -5.26 -16.58
CA ALA A 255 16.23 -5.88 -17.46
C ALA A 255 16.82 -4.89 -18.50
N GLU A 256 16.06 -3.85 -18.84
CA GLU A 256 16.41 -2.89 -19.89
C GLU A 256 16.99 -1.59 -19.34
N ASN A 257 16.50 -1.11 -18.20
CA ASN A 257 16.78 0.25 -17.72
C ASN A 257 17.05 0.30 -16.21
N VAL A 258 17.87 1.26 -15.80
CA VAL A 258 18.01 1.74 -14.43
C VAL A 258 17.44 3.15 -14.39
N GLU A 259 16.46 3.38 -13.53
CA GLU A 259 15.79 4.66 -13.38
C GLU A 259 15.96 5.23 -11.97
N LEU A 260 16.32 6.50 -11.87
CA LEU A 260 16.34 7.25 -10.61
C LEU A 260 15.08 8.11 -10.56
N HIS A 261 14.25 7.87 -9.56
CA HIS A 261 12.98 8.54 -9.30
C HIS A 261 13.19 9.58 -8.21
N ILE A 262 13.41 10.83 -8.62
CA ILE A 262 13.61 11.97 -7.72
C ILE A 262 12.26 12.65 -7.50
N GLY A 263 11.70 12.45 -6.31
CA GLY A 263 10.34 12.85 -5.98
C GLY A 263 9.31 12.33 -7.00
N SER A 264 8.21 13.04 -7.14
CA SER A 264 7.17 12.73 -8.12
C SER A 264 7.53 13.22 -9.54
N CYS A 265 8.38 14.25 -9.67
CA CYS A 265 8.46 15.04 -10.90
C CYS A 265 9.61 14.73 -11.86
N VAL A 266 10.71 14.14 -11.37
CA VAL A 266 11.94 13.97 -12.17
C VAL A 266 12.33 12.50 -12.26
N ARG A 267 12.64 12.04 -13.47
CA ARG A 267 13.11 10.69 -13.76
C ARG A 267 14.40 10.76 -14.56
N LEU A 268 15.45 10.11 -14.07
CA LEU A 268 16.68 9.86 -14.84
C LEU A 268 16.65 8.41 -15.27
N SER A 269 16.94 8.12 -16.53
CA SER A 269 16.88 6.77 -17.08
C SER A 269 18.13 6.49 -17.90
N ALA A 270 18.75 5.33 -17.63
CA ALA A 270 19.91 4.83 -18.36
C ALA A 270 19.67 3.37 -18.73
N PRO A 271 20.24 2.88 -19.85
CA PRO A 271 20.19 1.45 -20.16
C PRO A 271 20.90 0.64 -19.06
N ASN A 272 20.33 -0.51 -18.70
CA ASN A 272 20.91 -1.41 -17.72
C ASN A 272 22.04 -2.23 -18.35
N ILE A 273 23.28 -1.84 -18.10
CA ILE A 273 24.47 -2.48 -18.64
C ILE A 273 25.36 -2.89 -17.46
N ASP A 274 25.59 -4.20 -17.27
CA ASP A 274 26.36 -4.73 -16.12
C ASP A 274 27.84 -4.28 -16.14
N SER A 275 28.42 -4.09 -17.34
CA SER A 275 29.81 -3.64 -17.50
C SER A 275 29.94 -2.70 -18.70
N PRO A 276 29.64 -1.40 -18.54
CA PRO A 276 29.77 -0.43 -19.63
C PRO A 276 31.25 -0.22 -19.99
N THR A 277 31.56 -0.27 -21.28
CA THR A 277 32.91 0.01 -21.82
C THR A 277 33.07 1.44 -22.31
N GLU A 278 31.97 2.21 -22.37
CA GLU A 278 31.88 3.57 -22.88
C GLU A 278 30.97 4.43 -22.00
N THR A 279 30.93 5.73 -22.27
CA THR A 279 30.03 6.67 -21.58
C THR A 279 28.57 6.30 -21.86
N VAL A 280 27.80 6.08 -20.80
CA VAL A 280 26.37 5.77 -20.91
C VAL A 280 25.57 7.06 -20.98
N ALA A 281 24.79 7.23 -22.05
CA ALA A 281 23.87 8.35 -22.17
C ALA A 281 22.71 8.20 -21.16
N VAL A 282 22.45 9.25 -20.39
CA VAL A 282 21.34 9.32 -19.42
C VAL A 282 20.26 10.23 -20.00
N SER A 283 19.04 9.70 -20.09
CA SER A 283 17.85 10.47 -20.43
C SER A 283 17.26 11.10 -19.17
N VAL A 284 16.89 12.39 -19.26
CA VAL A 284 16.16 13.09 -18.20
C VAL A 284 14.73 13.33 -18.67
N LYS A 285 13.75 12.84 -17.91
CA LYS A 285 12.32 13.06 -18.15
C LYS A 285 11.73 13.87 -17.00
N PHE A 286 10.98 14.90 -17.37
CA PHE A 286 10.25 15.74 -16.43
C PHE A 286 8.75 15.55 -16.64
N LYS A 287 8.03 15.33 -15.53
CA LYS A 287 6.58 15.31 -15.54
C LYS A 287 6.10 15.89 -14.22
N VAL A 288 5.54 17.09 -14.25
CA VAL A 288 4.96 17.72 -13.05
C VAL A 288 3.73 16.91 -12.62
N LYS A 289 3.82 16.22 -11.49
CA LYS A 289 2.76 15.34 -10.94
C LYS A 289 2.87 15.22 -9.41
N GLY A 290 1.90 14.57 -8.79
CA GLY A 290 1.75 14.42 -7.35
C GLY A 290 0.97 15.57 -6.71
N THR A 291 1.10 15.67 -5.39
CA THR A 291 0.47 16.70 -4.55
C THR A 291 0.93 18.11 -4.90
N LEU A 292 0.18 19.12 -4.46
CA LEU A 292 0.55 20.53 -4.68
C LEU A 292 1.98 20.84 -4.21
N LYS A 293 2.38 20.40 -3.00
CA LYS A 293 3.74 20.61 -2.48
C LYS A 293 4.81 19.87 -3.28
N GLU A 294 4.53 18.64 -3.71
CA GLU A 294 5.46 17.89 -4.57
C GLU A 294 5.65 18.57 -5.92
N ARG A 295 4.59 19.14 -6.49
CA ARG A 295 4.65 19.90 -7.75
C ARG A 295 5.43 21.19 -7.59
N ILE A 296 5.22 21.94 -6.50
CA ILE A 296 6.03 23.13 -6.15
C ILE A 296 7.52 22.74 -6.11
N ARG A 297 7.87 21.76 -5.28
CA ARG A 297 9.24 21.31 -5.08
C ARG A 297 9.88 20.77 -6.38
N GLY A 298 9.11 20.04 -7.17
CA GLY A 298 9.53 19.51 -8.46
C GLY A 298 9.82 20.61 -9.49
N VAL A 299 8.93 21.60 -9.62
CA VAL A 299 9.13 22.74 -10.50
C VAL A 299 10.33 23.59 -10.05
N GLU A 300 10.50 23.81 -8.75
CA GLU A 300 11.67 24.50 -8.19
C GLU A 300 12.99 23.79 -8.52
N LEU A 301 13.02 22.45 -8.38
CA LEU A 301 14.19 21.66 -8.77
C LEU A 301 14.50 21.84 -10.26
N ILE A 302 13.49 21.75 -11.13
CA ILE A 302 13.71 21.87 -12.58
C ILE A 302 14.22 23.26 -12.96
N LEU A 303 13.64 24.31 -12.37
CA LEU A 303 14.10 25.68 -12.59
C LEU A 303 15.56 25.87 -12.13
N ALA A 304 15.93 25.30 -10.98
CA ALA A 304 17.30 25.37 -10.48
C ALA A 304 18.28 24.62 -11.41
N ILE A 305 17.93 23.43 -11.90
CA ILE A 305 18.77 22.69 -12.87
C ILE A 305 18.94 23.51 -14.15
N LYS A 306 17.86 24.15 -14.64
CA LYS A 306 17.90 25.00 -15.83
C LYS A 306 18.80 26.22 -15.64
N GLU A 307 18.77 26.84 -14.45
CA GLU A 307 19.58 28.02 -14.12
C GLU A 307 21.06 27.69 -13.99
N HIS A 308 21.39 26.61 -13.28
CA HIS A 308 22.78 26.28 -12.93
C HIS A 308 23.45 25.25 -13.85
N GLY A 309 22.68 24.52 -14.66
CA GLY A 309 23.20 23.51 -15.59
C GLY A 309 23.86 22.31 -14.92
N VAL A 310 23.56 22.06 -13.64
CA VAL A 310 24.15 20.97 -12.84
C VAL A 310 23.10 20.27 -12.00
N LEU A 311 23.32 18.99 -11.73
CA LEU A 311 22.54 18.18 -10.80
C LEU A 311 23.50 17.32 -9.98
N SER A 312 23.41 17.36 -8.66
CA SER A 312 24.25 16.56 -7.77
C SER A 312 23.46 15.42 -7.16
N ILE A 313 23.96 14.19 -7.27
CA ILE A 313 23.32 12.97 -6.77
C ILE A 313 24.39 12.10 -6.11
N ALA A 314 24.16 11.64 -4.88
CA ALA A 314 25.11 10.85 -4.11
C ALA A 314 26.52 11.48 -4.09
N GLY A 315 26.57 12.81 -3.90
CA GLY A 315 27.81 13.60 -3.89
C GLY A 315 28.50 13.81 -5.26
N ASN A 316 28.00 13.19 -6.33
CA ASN A 316 28.56 13.35 -7.68
C ASN A 316 27.82 14.46 -8.44
N VAL A 317 28.57 15.33 -9.11
CA VAL A 317 28.04 16.46 -9.89
C VAL A 317 27.94 16.07 -11.36
N PHE A 318 26.73 16.11 -11.90
CA PHE A 318 26.43 15.81 -13.30
C PHE A 318 26.12 17.11 -14.05
N PRO A 319 26.82 17.40 -15.15
CA PRO A 319 26.44 18.51 -16.02
C PRO A 319 25.15 18.16 -16.75
N VAL A 320 24.18 19.07 -16.71
CA VAL A 320 22.89 18.94 -17.39
C VAL A 320 22.78 20.02 -18.45
N LYS A 321 22.65 19.61 -19.71
CA LYS A 321 22.39 20.53 -20.82
C LYS A 321 21.01 20.22 -21.39
N PHE A 322 20.10 21.17 -21.31
CA PHE A 322 18.82 21.08 -22.01
C PHE A 322 18.97 21.65 -23.41
N SER A 323 18.50 20.92 -24.42
CA SER A 323 18.29 21.53 -25.74
C SER A 323 17.06 22.44 -25.71
N ASP A 324 16.98 23.40 -26.63
CA ASP A 324 15.78 24.25 -26.78
C ASP A 324 14.53 23.40 -27.08
N THR A 325 14.71 22.31 -27.82
CA THR A 325 13.67 21.31 -28.09
C THR A 325 13.20 20.67 -26.78
N ASP A 326 14.09 20.26 -25.89
CA ASP A 326 13.73 19.66 -24.60
C ASP A 326 12.94 20.65 -23.74
N LEU A 327 13.40 21.90 -23.63
CA LEU A 327 12.73 22.95 -22.87
C LEU A 327 11.35 23.31 -23.42
N SER A 328 11.20 23.31 -24.75
CA SER A 328 9.90 23.55 -25.40
C SER A 328 8.91 22.40 -25.18
N SER A 329 9.39 21.16 -25.19
CA SER A 329 8.55 19.95 -25.06
C SER A 329 7.83 19.87 -23.72
N ILE A 330 8.43 20.44 -22.68
CA ILE A 330 7.88 20.51 -21.32
C ILE A 330 7.24 21.87 -21.00
N ARG A 331 7.12 22.77 -21.99
CA ARG A 331 6.65 24.16 -21.79
C ARG A 331 7.39 24.88 -20.65
N ALA A 332 8.71 24.73 -20.58
CA ALA A 332 9.54 25.28 -19.49
C ALA A 332 9.46 26.81 -19.32
N LYS A 333 8.91 27.54 -20.31
CA LYS A 333 8.63 28.97 -20.20
C LYS A 333 7.47 29.26 -19.24
N GLU A 334 6.51 28.36 -19.13
CA GLU A 334 5.30 28.49 -18.28
C GLU A 334 5.57 28.08 -16.83
N PHE A 335 6.72 27.47 -16.52
CA PHE A 335 7.01 26.96 -15.17
C PHE A 335 7.10 28.04 -14.10
N GLN A 336 7.54 29.25 -14.46
CA GLN A 336 7.54 30.37 -13.51
C GLN A 336 6.10 30.78 -13.15
N ASP A 337 5.23 30.93 -14.15
CA ASP A 337 3.81 31.27 -13.93
C ASP A 337 3.07 30.15 -13.19
N LEU A 338 3.35 28.90 -13.54
CA LEU A 338 2.81 27.72 -12.87
C LEU A 338 3.20 27.68 -11.39
N LEU A 339 4.47 27.95 -11.08
CA LEU A 339 4.96 28.00 -9.70
C LEU A 339 4.30 29.13 -8.91
N VAL A 340 4.07 30.29 -9.53
CA VAL A 340 3.32 31.40 -8.91
C VAL A 340 1.89 30.95 -8.59
N GLY A 341 1.21 30.29 -9.52
CA GLY A 341 -0.13 29.75 -9.30
C GLY A 341 -0.18 28.71 -8.16
N TYR A 342 0.78 27.77 -8.14
CA TYR A 342 0.86 26.77 -7.08
C TYR A 342 1.14 27.37 -5.71
N ARG A 343 2.01 28.37 -5.60
CA ARG A 343 2.26 29.06 -4.33
C ARG A 343 1.03 29.80 -3.83
N LYS A 344 0.29 30.49 -4.71
CA LYS A 344 -0.99 31.11 -4.35
C LYS A 344 -2.02 30.10 -3.85
N ALA A 345 -2.10 28.94 -4.50
CA ALA A 345 -2.96 27.85 -4.03
C ALA A 345 -2.53 27.35 -2.65
N GLN A 346 -1.22 27.20 -2.41
CA GLN A 346 -0.71 26.78 -1.10
C GLN A 346 -1.01 27.82 -0.02
N GLU A 347 -0.77 29.11 -0.30
CA GLU A 347 -1.09 30.22 0.61
C GLU A 347 -2.58 30.25 0.96
N PHE A 348 -3.46 29.98 -0.02
CA PHE A 348 -4.90 29.86 0.23
C PHE A 348 -5.24 28.67 1.13
N LEU A 349 -4.67 27.48 0.87
CA LEU A 349 -4.91 26.30 1.71
C LEU A 349 -4.43 26.53 3.16
N ASP A 350 -3.27 27.15 3.32
CA ASP A 350 -2.72 27.49 4.64
C ASP A 350 -3.63 28.50 5.37
N ALA A 351 -4.17 29.50 4.65
CA ALA A 351 -5.11 30.49 5.19
C ALA A 351 -6.47 29.89 5.57
N MET A 352 -6.87 28.78 4.94
CA MET A 352 -8.07 28.00 5.25
C MET A 352 -7.81 26.92 6.32
N HIS A 353 -6.65 26.95 6.99
CA HIS A 353 -6.26 25.97 8.01
C HIS A 353 -6.20 24.51 7.53
N VAL A 354 -6.01 24.28 6.23
CA VAL A 354 -5.98 22.93 5.66
C VAL A 354 -4.67 22.22 5.98
N LYS A 355 -4.76 21.14 6.77
CA LYS A 355 -3.60 20.30 7.14
C LYS A 355 -3.26 19.23 6.10
N LYS A 356 -4.26 18.80 5.31
CA LYS A 356 -4.14 17.70 4.34
C LYS A 356 -3.55 18.20 3.02
N GLU A 357 -2.66 17.40 2.42
CA GLU A 357 -2.10 17.73 1.10
C GLU A 357 -3.17 17.65 0.01
N LEU A 358 -3.21 18.65 -0.88
CA LEU A 358 -4.04 18.61 -2.08
C LEU A 358 -3.46 17.61 -3.08
N ASP A 359 -4.23 16.57 -3.41
CA ASP A 359 -3.94 15.62 -4.48
C ASP A 359 -4.24 16.25 -5.83
N PHE A 360 -3.27 17.01 -6.32
CA PHE A 360 -3.40 17.78 -7.55
C PHE A 360 -3.49 16.88 -8.80
N ASP A 361 -3.00 15.63 -8.74
CA ASP A 361 -3.13 14.68 -9.85
C ASP A 361 -4.60 14.28 -10.09
N SER A 362 -5.43 14.36 -9.05
CA SER A 362 -6.87 14.05 -9.11
C SER A 362 -7.75 15.26 -9.44
N CYS A 363 -7.18 16.46 -9.60
CA CYS A 363 -7.95 17.66 -9.98
C CYS A 363 -8.45 17.58 -11.42
N THR A 364 -9.75 17.75 -11.59
CA THR A 364 -10.41 18.02 -12.87
C THR A 364 -10.31 19.50 -13.24
N ASP A 365 -10.66 19.86 -14.48
CA ASP A 365 -10.74 21.27 -14.90
C ASP A 365 -11.73 22.06 -14.03
N GLU A 366 -12.85 21.43 -13.62
CA GLU A 366 -13.83 22.02 -12.70
C GLU A 366 -13.26 22.26 -11.30
N ASP A 367 -12.44 21.33 -10.78
CA ASP A 367 -11.73 21.52 -9.50
C ASP A 367 -10.79 22.72 -9.56
N ILE A 368 -10.09 22.92 -10.69
CA ILE A 368 -9.21 24.06 -10.89
C ILE A 368 -10.01 25.37 -10.98
N GLU A 369 -11.17 25.38 -11.63
CA GLU A 369 -12.08 26.53 -11.64
C GLU A 369 -12.57 26.88 -10.22
N LYS A 370 -13.01 25.88 -9.45
CA LYS A 370 -13.42 26.03 -8.05
C LYS A 370 -12.28 26.55 -7.17
N LEU A 371 -11.08 26.01 -7.31
CA LEU A 371 -9.90 26.46 -6.59
C LEU A 371 -9.59 27.93 -6.89
N ASN A 372 -9.57 28.31 -8.18
CA ASN A 372 -9.34 29.69 -8.58
C ASN A 372 -10.44 30.64 -8.08
N LEU A 373 -11.70 30.20 -8.08
CA LEU A 373 -12.81 30.95 -7.51
C LEU A 373 -12.58 31.21 -6.02
N LEU A 374 -12.25 30.19 -5.23
CA LEU A 374 -12.02 30.34 -3.80
C LEU A 374 -10.78 31.19 -3.50
N ILE A 375 -9.68 31.03 -4.26
CA ILE A 375 -8.51 31.91 -4.15
C ILE A 375 -8.91 33.37 -4.41
N ALA A 376 -9.68 33.65 -5.46
CA ALA A 376 -10.10 35.01 -5.80
C ALA A 376 -11.09 35.61 -4.80
N THR A 377 -11.98 34.80 -4.23
CA THR A 377 -13.08 35.30 -3.38
C THR A 377 -12.71 35.30 -1.91
N VAL A 378 -12.16 34.21 -1.38
CA VAL A 378 -11.75 34.10 0.02
C VAL A 378 -10.38 34.73 0.23
N GLY A 379 -9.42 34.44 -0.66
CA GLY A 379 -8.04 34.97 -0.57
C GLY A 379 -7.97 36.45 -0.95
N ASP A 380 -8.30 36.79 -2.21
CA ASP A 380 -8.21 38.17 -2.72
C ASP A 380 -9.41 39.06 -2.32
N LYS A 381 -10.43 38.51 -1.63
CA LYS A 381 -11.65 39.23 -1.19
C LYS A 381 -12.49 39.83 -2.33
N LYS A 382 -12.45 39.23 -3.53
CA LYS A 382 -13.26 39.67 -4.70
C LYS A 382 -14.69 39.13 -4.62
N LEU A 383 -15.62 39.81 -5.27
CA LEU A 383 -16.99 39.33 -5.43
C LEU A 383 -17.11 38.39 -6.63
N THR A 384 -17.91 37.34 -6.51
CA THR A 384 -18.31 36.48 -7.63
C THR A 384 -19.74 36.77 -8.06
N ARG A 385 -20.03 36.56 -9.35
CA ARG A 385 -21.41 36.58 -9.87
C ARG A 385 -22.04 35.19 -9.89
N GLN A 386 -21.26 34.14 -9.57
CA GLN A 386 -21.77 32.78 -9.45
C GLN A 386 -22.57 32.65 -8.13
N PRO A 387 -23.85 32.28 -8.19
CA PRO A 387 -24.64 32.01 -6.99
C PRO A 387 -24.21 30.69 -6.32
N PRO A 388 -24.56 30.47 -5.02
CA PRO A 388 -24.40 29.15 -4.41
C PRO A 388 -25.23 28.10 -5.16
N GLU A 389 -24.78 26.84 -5.12
CA GLU A 389 -25.47 25.73 -5.79
C GLU A 389 -26.85 25.45 -5.19
N THR A 390 -27.01 25.69 -3.88
CA THR A 390 -28.27 25.55 -3.15
C THR A 390 -28.67 26.87 -2.50
N GLU A 391 -29.91 26.96 -2.02
CA GLU A 391 -30.40 28.15 -1.30
C GLU A 391 -29.74 28.32 0.07
N ALA A 392 -29.06 27.30 0.59
CA ALA A 392 -28.33 27.38 1.85
C ALA A 392 -27.13 28.33 1.73
N GLN A 393 -26.87 29.13 2.77
CA GLN A 393 -25.73 30.05 2.76
C GLN A 393 -24.40 29.31 2.98
N VAL A 394 -24.40 28.25 3.80
CA VAL A 394 -23.24 27.38 3.99
C VAL A 394 -23.24 26.33 2.88
N GLN A 395 -22.13 26.25 2.14
CA GLN A 395 -21.92 25.28 1.06
C GLN A 395 -20.70 24.42 1.38
N ILE A 396 -20.74 23.14 0.99
CA ILE A 396 -19.56 22.27 0.98
C ILE A 396 -19.02 22.24 -0.44
N VAL A 397 -17.83 22.80 -0.64
CA VAL A 397 -17.12 22.77 -1.93
C VAL A 397 -16.10 21.64 -1.87
N THR A 398 -16.14 20.73 -2.83
CA THR A 398 -15.14 19.67 -2.99
C THR A 398 -14.16 20.06 -4.10
N ILE A 399 -12.86 19.96 -3.83
CA ILE A 399 -11.77 20.13 -4.79
C ILE A 399 -10.88 18.89 -4.68
N ALA A 400 -10.95 18.01 -5.68
CA ALA A 400 -10.27 16.72 -5.66
C ALA A 400 -10.49 15.95 -4.34
N ASN A 401 -9.45 15.81 -3.52
CA ASN A 401 -9.48 15.08 -2.25
C ASN A 401 -9.84 15.94 -1.03
N LEU A 402 -10.10 17.24 -1.22
CA LEU A 402 -10.38 18.20 -0.14
C LEU A 402 -11.84 18.65 -0.14
N LYS A 403 -12.42 18.83 1.04
CA LYS A 403 -13.75 19.41 1.25
C LYS A 403 -13.68 20.64 2.14
N PHE A 404 -14.29 21.73 1.68
CA PHE A 404 -14.30 23.03 2.33
C PHE A 404 -15.72 23.42 2.70
N ALA A 405 -15.96 23.82 3.94
CA ALA A 405 -17.17 24.56 4.28
C ALA A 405 -16.94 26.06 4.03
N VAL A 406 -17.80 26.68 3.22
CA VAL A 406 -17.74 28.11 2.87
C VAL A 406 -19.11 28.77 2.99
N VAL A 407 -19.13 30.08 3.24
CA VAL A 407 -20.38 30.86 3.39
C VAL A 407 -20.54 31.86 2.25
N TYR A 408 -21.68 31.78 1.55
CA TYR A 408 -22.06 32.71 0.50
C TYR A 408 -22.94 33.83 1.06
N LEU A 409 -22.46 35.07 0.97
CA LEU A 409 -23.19 36.27 1.38
C LEU A 409 -23.44 37.18 0.17
N LYS A 410 -24.72 37.36 -0.17
CA LYS A 410 -25.14 38.26 -1.26
C LYS A 410 -24.88 39.73 -0.89
N LYS A 411 -24.29 40.50 -1.80
CA LYS A 411 -24.03 41.94 -1.61
C LYS A 411 -25.10 42.80 -2.28
N ALA A 412 -25.27 44.02 -1.79
CA ALA A 412 -26.32 44.95 -2.22
C ALA A 412 -26.15 45.44 -3.67
N ASP A 413 -24.91 45.56 -4.13
CA ASP A 413 -24.50 45.85 -5.52
C ASP A 413 -24.54 44.59 -6.43
N GLY A 414 -25.09 43.50 -5.91
CA GLY A 414 -25.22 42.20 -6.55
C GLY A 414 -23.93 41.37 -6.47
N GLY A 415 -24.07 40.07 -6.77
CA GLY A 415 -22.99 39.11 -6.58
C GLY A 415 -22.86 38.65 -5.13
N TYR A 416 -21.85 37.82 -4.88
CA TYR A 416 -21.66 37.09 -3.64
C TYR A 416 -20.21 37.24 -3.17
N ALA A 417 -20.05 37.46 -1.86
CA ALA A 417 -18.79 37.26 -1.18
C ALA A 417 -18.78 35.85 -0.59
N ILE A 418 -17.73 35.09 -0.86
CA ILE A 418 -17.51 33.76 -0.29
C ILE A 418 -16.52 33.92 0.85
N TRP A 419 -16.82 33.31 1.99
CA TRP A 419 -15.99 33.36 3.18
C TRP A 419 -15.67 31.94 3.65
N ASP A 420 -14.52 31.79 4.28
CA ASP A 420 -14.25 30.60 5.09
C ASP A 420 -15.28 30.51 6.22
N TYR A 421 -15.94 29.34 6.33
CA TYR A 421 -16.90 29.08 7.40
C TYR A 421 -16.21 29.12 8.77
N PHE A 422 -14.96 28.69 8.88
CA PHE A 422 -14.22 28.71 10.14
C PHE A 422 -13.37 29.97 10.33
N GLY A 423 -13.20 30.80 9.29
CA GLY A 423 -12.37 32.01 9.38
C GLY A 423 -13.08 33.24 9.93
N ASN A 424 -14.40 33.20 10.14
CA ASN A 424 -15.20 34.36 10.58
C ASN A 424 -16.36 33.97 11.50
N ARG A 425 -16.81 34.93 12.31
CA ARG A 425 -18.07 34.84 13.09
C ARG A 425 -19.22 35.45 12.32
N PHE A 426 -20.15 34.63 11.89
CA PHE A 426 -21.34 35.06 11.16
C PHE A 426 -22.49 35.34 12.10
N ALA A 427 -23.31 36.31 11.74
CA ALA A 427 -24.51 36.58 12.48
C ALA A 427 -25.63 35.56 12.16
N VAL A 428 -25.71 34.42 12.88
CA VAL A 428 -26.77 33.41 12.74
C VAL A 428 -27.87 33.53 13.80
N GLU A 429 -29.12 33.39 13.35
CA GLU A 429 -30.31 33.38 14.20
C GLU A 429 -31.16 32.13 13.90
N TRP A 430 -31.74 31.55 14.93
CA TRP A 430 -32.71 30.46 14.83
C TRP A 430 -34.13 30.99 15.04
N ARG A 431 -35.06 30.61 14.16
CA ARG A 431 -36.48 30.95 14.28
C ARG A 431 -37.32 29.68 14.32
N ASP A 432 -38.00 29.46 15.45
CA ASP A 432 -38.97 28.39 15.62
C ASP A 432 -40.39 28.93 15.40
N GLY A 433 -40.88 28.82 14.16
CA GLY A 433 -42.21 29.29 13.76
C GLY A 433 -42.40 30.80 13.94
N GLU A 434 -43.38 31.19 14.75
CA GLU A 434 -43.71 32.60 15.05
C GLU A 434 -42.94 33.19 16.25
N LYS A 435 -42.07 32.42 16.91
CA LYS A 435 -41.25 32.94 18.01
C LYS A 435 -40.20 33.92 17.50
N ASP A 436 -39.78 34.82 18.39
CA ASP A 436 -38.65 35.72 18.13
C ASP A 436 -37.39 34.93 17.76
N ALA A 437 -36.63 35.47 16.82
CA ALA A 437 -35.36 34.92 16.42
C ALA A 437 -34.38 34.97 17.60
N VAL A 438 -33.74 33.84 17.90
CA VAL A 438 -32.72 33.74 18.95
C VAL A 438 -31.35 33.59 18.34
N ARG A 439 -30.37 34.20 18.99
CA ARG A 439 -28.97 34.16 18.57
C ARG A 439 -28.37 32.78 18.85
N ILE A 440 -27.80 32.12 17.83
CA ILE A 440 -27.12 30.83 17.99
C ILE A 440 -25.69 30.86 17.43
N SER A 441 -24.90 29.83 17.75
CA SER A 441 -23.63 29.60 17.06
C SER A 441 -23.89 29.15 15.63
N GLN A 442 -23.03 29.60 14.71
CA GLN A 442 -23.08 29.14 13.34
C GLN A 442 -22.81 27.63 13.19
N PHE A 443 -22.17 27.01 14.19
CA PHE A 443 -21.75 25.61 14.20
C PHE A 443 -22.77 24.65 14.82
N SER A 444 -23.91 25.16 15.31
CA SER A 444 -24.92 24.37 16.03
C SER A 444 -25.59 23.28 15.19
N THR A 445 -25.47 23.32 13.86
CA THR A 445 -26.03 22.32 12.94
C THR A 445 -25.01 21.29 12.45
N MET A 446 -23.74 21.39 12.87
CA MET A 446 -22.71 20.44 12.46
C MET A 446 -22.98 19.05 13.07
N VAL A 447 -22.74 18.02 12.28
CA VAL A 447 -22.88 16.62 12.67
C VAL A 447 -21.52 15.91 12.67
N ALA A 448 -21.46 14.71 13.26
CA ALA A 448 -20.23 13.92 13.38
C ALA A 448 -19.46 13.78 12.07
N ASP A 449 -20.14 13.65 10.93
CA ASP A 449 -19.49 13.52 9.62
C ASP A 449 -18.81 14.82 9.17
N ASP A 450 -19.27 16.00 9.58
CA ASP A 450 -18.63 17.28 9.27
C ASP A 450 -17.26 17.39 9.97
N PHE A 451 -17.19 16.97 11.24
CA PHE A 451 -15.95 16.93 12.03
C PHE A 451 -14.90 15.94 11.48
N LEU A 452 -15.33 14.97 10.67
CA LEU A 452 -14.45 13.97 10.07
C LEU A 452 -14.01 14.33 8.65
N ASN A 453 -14.85 15.07 7.91
CA ASN A 453 -14.69 15.20 6.47
C ASN A 453 -14.35 16.60 5.99
N LEU A 454 -14.49 17.64 6.82
CA LEU A 454 -14.12 19.01 6.43
C LEU A 454 -12.62 19.24 6.65
N ASP A 455 -11.91 19.58 5.58
CA ASP A 455 -10.46 19.76 5.62
C ASP A 455 -10.05 21.16 6.11
N ASN A 456 -10.98 22.13 6.13
CA ASN A 456 -10.80 23.46 6.74
C ASN A 456 -11.36 23.56 8.17
N LEU A 457 -11.62 22.43 8.85
CA LEU A 457 -12.16 22.41 10.21
C LEU A 457 -11.22 23.10 11.20
N ASP A 458 -11.74 24.09 11.93
CA ASP A 458 -11.09 24.71 13.09
C ASP A 458 -11.93 24.51 14.36
N LEU A 459 -11.51 23.57 15.21
CA LEU A 459 -12.17 23.27 16.48
C LEU A 459 -12.09 24.41 17.48
N GLN A 460 -11.00 25.18 17.47
CA GLN A 460 -10.81 26.30 18.38
C GLN A 460 -11.74 27.45 18.02
N MET A 461 -11.98 27.67 16.72
CA MET A 461 -12.99 28.63 16.28
C MET A 461 -14.39 28.27 16.77
N ILE A 462 -14.76 26.97 16.78
CA ILE A 462 -16.06 26.51 17.26
C ILE A 462 -16.24 26.86 18.74
N LEU A 463 -15.25 26.50 19.57
CA LEU A 463 -15.25 26.84 21.00
C LEU A 463 -15.33 28.34 21.22
N TYR A 464 -14.50 29.09 20.51
CA TYR A 464 -14.44 30.55 20.59
C TYR A 464 -15.79 31.19 20.24
N ASP A 465 -16.47 30.75 19.18
CA ASP A 465 -17.76 31.34 18.80
C ASP A 465 -18.82 31.15 19.89
N TYR A 466 -18.97 29.93 20.41
CA TYR A 466 -19.90 29.64 21.51
C TYR A 466 -19.62 30.46 22.77
N GLN A 467 -18.35 30.58 23.15
CA GLN A 467 -17.93 31.35 24.34
C GLN A 467 -18.18 32.86 24.23
N HIS A 468 -18.36 33.37 23.00
CA HIS A 468 -18.59 34.79 22.73
C HIS A 468 -20.06 35.12 22.42
N LEU A 469 -20.98 34.22 22.76
CA LEU A 469 -22.43 34.45 22.71
C LEU A 469 -22.98 34.57 24.14
N GLU A 470 -24.07 35.32 24.27
CA GLU A 470 -24.78 35.41 25.55
C GLU A 470 -25.42 34.05 25.87
N MET A 471 -25.10 33.52 27.06
CA MET A 471 -25.56 32.20 27.46
C MET A 471 -27.05 32.20 27.84
N TYR A 472 -27.78 31.22 27.31
CA TYR A 472 -29.16 30.89 27.70
C TYR A 472 -29.40 29.39 27.53
N ALA A 473 -30.52 28.88 28.06
CA ALA A 473 -30.80 27.44 28.10
C ALA A 473 -30.70 26.74 26.72
N GLY A 474 -31.24 27.35 25.67
CA GLY A 474 -31.18 26.78 24.32
C GLY A 474 -29.78 26.80 23.71
N LEU A 475 -28.95 27.81 23.99
CA LEU A 475 -27.55 27.82 23.54
C LEU A 475 -26.75 26.74 24.27
N HIS A 476 -27.00 26.55 25.57
CA HIS A 476 -26.38 25.47 26.35
C HIS A 476 -26.71 24.09 25.77
N GLU A 477 -27.98 23.86 25.42
CA GLU A 477 -28.42 22.61 24.78
C GLU A 477 -27.74 22.38 23.42
N LEU A 478 -27.68 23.40 22.56
CA LEU A 478 -27.02 23.31 21.26
C LEU A 478 -25.51 23.06 21.40
N ALA A 479 -24.86 23.76 22.31
CA ALA A 479 -23.44 23.57 22.61
C ALA A 479 -23.16 22.14 23.12
N ASN A 480 -24.01 21.63 24.01
CA ASN A 480 -23.93 20.26 24.50
C ASN A 480 -24.13 19.25 23.34
N ALA A 481 -25.09 19.48 22.45
CA ALA A 481 -25.31 18.65 21.27
C ALA A 481 -24.08 18.66 20.34
N THR A 482 -23.49 19.82 20.04
CA THR A 482 -22.25 19.93 19.25
C THR A 482 -21.10 19.14 19.89
N MET A 483 -20.91 19.25 21.21
CA MET A 483 -19.90 18.46 21.93
C MET A 483 -20.14 16.94 21.78
N LEU A 484 -21.40 16.50 21.88
CA LEU A 484 -21.75 15.09 21.69
C LEU A 484 -21.49 14.62 20.24
N GLU A 485 -21.70 15.47 19.23
CA GLU A 485 -21.31 15.18 17.83
C GLU A 485 -19.79 15.06 17.67
N MET A 486 -18.99 15.88 18.36
CA MET A 486 -17.53 15.70 18.41
C MET A 486 -17.14 14.33 19.00
N LEU A 487 -17.82 13.87 20.04
CA LEU A 487 -17.59 12.54 20.62
C LEU A 487 -18.00 11.41 19.67
N LYS A 488 -19.10 11.56 18.93
CA LYS A 488 -19.48 10.60 17.88
C LYS A 488 -18.42 10.51 16.79
N ALA A 489 -17.85 11.66 16.38
CA ALA A 489 -16.75 11.72 15.42
C ALA A 489 -15.51 11.00 15.97
N TYR A 490 -15.12 11.30 17.22
CA TYR A 490 -14.01 10.64 17.89
C TYR A 490 -14.18 9.11 17.95
N ASP A 491 -15.38 8.64 18.26
CA ASP A 491 -15.62 7.20 18.37
C ASP A 491 -15.53 6.47 17.03
N LYS A 492 -15.85 7.15 15.92
CA LYS A 492 -15.64 6.64 14.55
C LYS A 492 -14.15 6.66 14.17
N GLN A 493 -13.45 7.74 14.49
CA GLN A 493 -12.04 7.94 14.17
C GLN A 493 -11.35 8.70 15.32
N PRO A 494 -10.59 8.01 16.19
CA PRO A 494 -9.95 8.63 17.34
C PRO A 494 -8.99 9.77 16.94
N SER A 495 -9.13 10.92 17.58
CA SER A 495 -8.31 12.11 17.38
C SER A 495 -8.12 12.85 18.70
N ALA A 496 -6.87 13.12 19.07
CA ALA A 496 -6.54 13.86 20.29
C ALA A 496 -7.11 15.28 20.25
N GLU A 497 -7.09 15.94 19.08
CA GLU A 497 -7.61 17.30 18.92
C GLU A 497 -9.13 17.35 19.12
N LEU A 498 -9.88 16.37 18.59
CA LEU A 498 -11.34 16.29 18.77
C LEU A 498 -11.73 16.03 20.23
N LEU A 499 -11.02 15.12 20.90
CA LEU A 499 -11.33 14.78 22.29
C LEU A 499 -11.03 15.95 23.22
N GLU A 500 -9.92 16.66 23.00
CA GLU A 500 -9.58 17.85 23.78
C GLU A 500 -10.61 18.96 23.56
N ALA A 501 -11.03 19.22 22.32
CA ALA A 501 -12.08 20.21 22.05
C ALA A 501 -13.41 19.85 22.75
N ALA A 502 -13.82 18.58 22.72
CA ALA A 502 -15.02 18.12 23.43
C ALA A 502 -14.89 18.30 24.96
N LYS A 503 -13.70 18.07 25.52
CA LYS A 503 -13.39 18.26 26.94
C LYS A 503 -13.40 19.72 27.35
N GLU A 504 -12.79 20.60 26.57
CA GLU A 504 -12.85 22.05 26.77
C GLU A 504 -14.30 22.55 26.74
N MET A 505 -15.07 22.11 25.74
CA MET A 505 -16.49 22.46 25.62
C MET A 505 -17.31 21.96 26.81
N CYS A 506 -17.09 20.72 27.25
CA CYS A 506 -17.77 20.15 28.41
C CYS A 506 -17.41 20.90 29.70
N THR A 507 -16.16 21.31 29.86
CA THR A 507 -15.69 22.08 31.02
C THR A 507 -16.32 23.47 31.04
N TRP A 508 -16.38 24.13 29.88
CA TRP A 508 -17.04 25.43 29.74
C TRP A 508 -18.54 25.34 30.07
N LEU A 509 -19.25 24.33 29.56
CA LEU A 509 -20.66 24.10 29.84
C LEU A 509 -20.95 23.83 31.32
N ALA A 510 -20.02 23.19 32.03
CA ALA A 510 -20.13 22.93 33.47
C ALA A 510 -20.10 24.22 34.32
N SER A 511 -19.53 25.31 33.80
CA SER A 511 -19.53 26.61 34.49
C SER A 511 -20.90 27.29 34.53
N TYR A 512 -21.87 26.80 33.75
CA TYR A 512 -23.25 27.29 33.68
C TYR A 512 -24.26 26.24 34.17
N SER A 513 -24.06 25.79 35.42
CA SER A 513 -24.87 24.74 36.05
C SER A 513 -26.35 25.05 36.18
N GLU A 514 -26.77 26.31 36.03
CA GLU A 514 -28.17 26.73 36.05
C GLU A 514 -28.98 26.28 34.81
N PHE A 515 -28.29 25.94 33.71
CA PHE A 515 -28.94 25.51 32.45
C PHE A 515 -28.91 24.01 32.22
N THR A 516 -28.34 23.21 33.14
CA THR A 516 -28.22 21.77 32.97
C THR A 516 -28.24 21.03 34.31
N SER A 517 -28.54 19.73 34.30
CA SER A 517 -28.56 18.93 35.52
C SER A 517 -27.15 18.48 35.92
N TYR A 518 -26.97 18.24 37.22
CA TYR A 518 -25.74 17.64 37.74
C TYR A 518 -25.42 16.30 37.06
N GLU A 519 -26.45 15.50 36.78
CA GLU A 519 -26.33 14.21 36.10
C GLU A 519 -25.74 14.36 34.69
N VAL A 520 -26.22 15.32 33.89
CA VAL A 520 -25.74 15.53 32.52
C VAL A 520 -24.27 15.95 32.53
N VAL A 521 -23.90 16.92 33.39
CA VAL A 521 -22.50 17.38 33.51
C VAL A 521 -21.58 16.23 33.90
N THR A 522 -21.98 15.45 34.90
CA THR A 522 -21.19 14.32 35.41
C THR A 522 -21.04 13.22 34.37
N ILE A 523 -22.15 12.80 33.73
CA ILE A 523 -22.13 11.75 32.71
C ILE A 523 -21.27 12.18 31.51
N ASN A 524 -21.37 13.43 31.06
CA ASN A 524 -20.58 13.96 29.95
C ASN A 524 -19.09 14.04 30.27
N SER A 525 -18.73 14.53 31.45
CA SER A 525 -17.33 14.59 31.89
C SER A 525 -16.71 13.19 32.02
N LEU A 526 -17.45 12.24 32.60
CA LEU A 526 -16.95 10.87 32.81
C LEU A 526 -16.90 10.05 31.52
N GLN A 527 -17.81 10.26 30.57
CA GLN A 527 -17.70 9.59 29.27
C GLN A 527 -16.50 10.08 28.45
N ILE A 528 -16.11 11.35 28.59
CA ILE A 528 -14.88 11.90 27.99
C ILE A 528 -13.68 11.29 28.68
N THR A 529 -13.65 11.30 30.02
CA THR A 529 -12.58 10.69 30.82
C THR A 529 -12.36 9.23 30.44
N LEU A 530 -13.44 8.45 30.25
CA LEU A 530 -13.38 7.05 29.86
C LEU A 530 -12.83 6.81 28.44
N ARG A 531 -12.76 7.85 27.60
CA ARG A 531 -12.09 7.80 26.29
C ARG A 531 -10.59 8.11 26.39
N GLU A 532 -10.16 8.78 27.46
CA GLU A 532 -8.75 9.05 27.77
C GLU A 532 -8.11 7.91 28.59
N ARG A 533 -8.84 7.41 29.60
CA ARG A 533 -8.34 6.43 30.58
C ARG A 533 -9.47 5.71 31.32
N PRO A 534 -9.20 4.60 32.01
CA PRO A 534 -10.16 4.01 32.94
C PRO A 534 -10.61 4.98 34.04
N LEU A 535 -11.86 4.85 34.48
CA LEU A 535 -12.40 5.61 35.61
C LEU A 535 -11.81 5.12 36.95
N THR A 536 -11.54 6.09 37.82
CA THR A 536 -11.12 5.89 39.22
C THR A 536 -12.27 5.43 40.10
N PHE A 537 -11.96 5.04 41.34
CA PHE A 537 -12.98 4.63 42.30
C PHE A 537 -13.95 5.77 42.63
N GLU A 538 -13.42 6.98 42.83
CA GLU A 538 -14.19 8.18 43.13
C GLU A 538 -15.16 8.53 41.99
N GLU A 539 -14.69 8.47 40.74
CA GLU A 539 -15.52 8.72 39.56
C GLU A 539 -16.62 7.66 39.39
N LYS A 540 -16.32 6.38 39.66
CA LYS A 540 -17.34 5.32 39.68
C LYS A 540 -18.37 5.53 40.80
N SER A 541 -17.94 6.01 41.96
CA SER A 541 -18.84 6.33 43.08
C SER A 541 -19.84 7.43 42.71
N GLN A 542 -19.44 8.41 41.89
CA GLN A 542 -20.36 9.44 41.39
C GLN A 542 -21.47 8.83 40.52
N LEU A 543 -21.14 7.87 39.65
CA LEU A 543 -22.11 7.16 38.82
C LEU A 543 -23.07 6.31 39.64
N HIS A 544 -22.59 5.58 40.66
CA HIS A 544 -23.47 4.86 41.59
C HIS A 544 -24.41 5.79 42.34
N SER A 545 -23.94 6.98 42.73
CA SER A 545 -24.81 7.99 43.34
C SER A 545 -25.93 8.40 42.39
N ILE A 546 -25.62 8.69 41.11
CA ILE A 546 -26.64 9.04 40.10
C ILE A 546 -27.69 7.93 39.98
N ILE A 547 -27.26 6.67 39.88
CA ILE A 547 -28.16 5.51 39.78
C ILE A 547 -29.12 5.44 40.98
N ALA A 548 -28.61 5.70 42.19
CA ALA A 548 -29.38 5.63 43.42
C ALA A 548 -30.34 6.81 43.62
N THR A 549 -29.97 8.02 43.19
CA THR A 549 -30.70 9.25 43.53
C THR A 549 -31.64 9.75 42.45
N THR A 550 -31.32 9.52 41.17
CA THR A 550 -32.09 10.10 40.08
C THR A 550 -33.41 9.34 39.83
N GLY A 551 -34.44 10.06 39.41
CA GLY A 551 -35.70 9.47 38.92
C GLY A 551 -35.70 9.19 37.42
N ASP A 552 -34.77 9.80 36.68
CA ASP A 552 -34.73 9.73 35.21
C ASP A 552 -34.03 8.46 34.72
N VAL A 553 -34.74 7.68 33.90
CA VAL A 553 -34.24 6.42 33.36
C VAL A 553 -33.07 6.67 32.37
N TYR A 554 -33.03 7.79 31.66
CA TYR A 554 -31.92 8.12 30.75
C TYR A 554 -30.59 8.23 31.49
N TYR A 555 -30.57 8.94 32.62
CA TYR A 555 -29.37 9.12 33.42
C TYR A 555 -28.91 7.82 34.06
N LYS A 556 -29.85 6.96 34.49
CA LYS A 556 -29.53 5.61 35.00
C LYS A 556 -28.88 4.75 33.93
N ILE A 557 -29.46 4.69 32.73
CA ILE A 557 -28.88 3.91 31.62
C ILE A 557 -27.49 4.45 31.30
N GLY A 558 -27.32 5.77 31.15
CA GLY A 558 -26.01 6.37 30.89
C GLY A 558 -24.96 6.02 31.95
N ALA A 559 -25.31 6.12 33.24
CA ALA A 559 -24.39 5.79 34.32
C ALA A 559 -24.01 4.30 34.35
N LEU A 560 -24.96 3.40 34.12
CA LEU A 560 -24.71 1.95 34.03
C LEU A 560 -23.78 1.61 32.86
N LEU A 561 -23.96 2.25 31.70
CA LEU A 561 -23.09 2.04 30.54
C LEU A 561 -21.63 2.48 30.79
N LEU A 562 -21.42 3.54 31.59
CA LEU A 562 -20.07 3.97 31.97
C LEU A 562 -19.42 3.07 33.02
N LEU A 563 -20.21 2.32 33.77
CA LEU A 563 -19.76 1.30 34.72
C LEU A 563 -19.56 -0.09 34.07
N ASP A 564 -19.86 -0.23 32.77
CA ASP A 564 -19.86 -1.51 32.02
C ASP A 564 -20.93 -2.51 32.49
N GLU A 565 -22.03 -2.02 33.09
CA GLU A 565 -23.16 -2.83 33.58
C GLU A 565 -24.22 -3.07 32.49
N GLN A 566 -23.82 -3.80 31.44
CA GLN A 566 -24.59 -3.94 30.20
C GLN A 566 -25.98 -4.57 30.40
N ALA A 567 -26.08 -5.60 31.25
CA ALA A 567 -27.33 -6.33 31.48
C ALA A 567 -28.39 -5.46 32.16
N GLU A 568 -27.98 -4.64 33.13
CA GLU A 568 -28.89 -3.72 33.82
C GLU A 568 -29.31 -2.56 32.91
N ALA A 569 -28.36 -2.02 32.14
CA ALA A 569 -28.64 -0.98 31.15
C ALA A 569 -29.64 -1.46 30.09
N ALA A 570 -29.48 -2.69 29.58
CA ALA A 570 -30.38 -3.30 28.59
C ALA A 570 -31.82 -3.42 29.13
N LYS A 571 -31.96 -3.93 30.36
CA LYS A 571 -33.27 -4.08 31.01
C LYS A 571 -33.98 -2.74 31.19
N LEU A 572 -33.25 -1.68 31.57
CA LEU A 572 -33.82 -0.34 31.70
C LEU A 572 -34.18 0.26 30.34
N LEU A 573 -33.36 0.03 29.31
CA LEU A 573 -33.63 0.49 27.95
C LEU A 573 -34.93 -0.10 27.38
N GLU A 574 -35.25 -1.35 27.68
CA GLU A 574 -36.52 -2.01 27.30
C GLU A 574 -37.76 -1.38 27.94
N THR A 575 -37.60 -0.64 29.04
CA THR A 575 -38.72 0.07 29.69
C THR A 575 -39.07 1.39 29.03
N LEU A 576 -38.19 1.92 28.18
CA LEU A 576 -38.44 3.17 27.46
C LEU A 576 -39.46 2.95 26.33
N LYS A 577 -40.21 4.01 26.00
CA LYS A 577 -41.04 4.00 24.78
C LYS A 577 -40.13 3.88 23.55
N PRO A 578 -40.59 3.28 22.44
CA PRO A 578 -39.77 3.08 21.25
C PRO A 578 -39.06 4.34 20.74
N GLU A 579 -39.74 5.49 20.75
CA GLU A 579 -39.15 6.76 20.30
C GLU A 579 -38.10 7.31 21.26
N ASP A 580 -38.29 7.11 22.57
CA ASP A 580 -37.33 7.51 23.59
C ASP A 580 -36.09 6.61 23.55
N ALA A 581 -36.28 5.30 23.38
CA ALA A 581 -35.19 4.37 23.16
C ALA A 581 -34.40 4.71 21.88
N LYS A 582 -35.09 5.12 20.81
CA LYS A 582 -34.44 5.55 19.55
C LYS A 582 -33.57 6.78 19.77
N LYS A 583 -34.09 7.82 20.43
CA LYS A 583 -33.33 9.02 20.79
C LYS A 583 -32.12 8.70 21.67
N PHE A 584 -32.29 7.84 22.67
CA PHE A 584 -31.17 7.46 23.55
C PHE A 584 -30.03 6.80 22.76
N LYS A 585 -30.37 5.95 21.78
CA LYS A 585 -29.38 5.26 20.92
C LYS A 585 -28.58 6.20 20.04
N GLU A 586 -29.04 7.43 19.83
CA GLU A 586 -28.31 8.45 19.09
C GLU A 586 -27.18 9.07 19.93
N PHE A 587 -27.16 8.93 21.26
CA PHE A 587 -26.09 9.46 22.09
C PHE A 587 -24.77 8.67 21.94
N PRO A 588 -23.61 9.34 21.97
CA PRO A 588 -22.30 8.68 21.83
C PRO A 588 -22.04 7.64 22.93
N ILE A 589 -22.59 7.83 24.13
CA ILE A 589 -22.50 6.89 25.25
C ILE A 589 -23.08 5.51 24.92
N TYR A 590 -24.08 5.42 24.03
CA TYR A 590 -24.71 4.16 23.64
C TYR A 590 -23.77 3.23 22.87
N GLN A 591 -22.71 3.76 22.23
CA GLN A 591 -21.71 2.89 21.57
C GLN A 591 -21.03 1.91 22.54
N ARG A 592 -21.11 2.17 23.86
CA ARG A 592 -20.61 1.26 24.89
C ARG A 592 -21.47 0.00 25.06
N PHE A 593 -22.67 -0.05 24.50
CA PHE A 593 -23.61 -1.16 24.64
C PHE A 593 -23.12 -2.50 24.02
N ASN A 594 -22.05 -2.49 23.21
CA ASN A 594 -21.59 -3.68 22.47
C ASN A 594 -20.05 -3.84 22.39
N LYS A 595 -19.24 -3.18 23.24
CA LYS A 595 -17.77 -3.28 23.15
C LYS A 595 -17.12 -4.51 23.81
N THR A 596 -17.91 -5.47 24.30
CA THR A 596 -17.38 -6.68 24.96
C THR A 596 -17.68 -7.94 24.15
N THR A 597 -17.20 -7.99 22.90
CA THR A 597 -16.89 -9.24 22.19
C THR A 597 -15.89 -8.97 21.05
N GLN A 598 -14.63 -8.73 21.41
CA GLN A 598 -13.47 -8.96 20.54
C GLN A 598 -12.32 -9.50 21.36
#